data_AF-A0A5N5QP51-F1
#
_entry.id   AF-A0A5N5QP51-F1
#
_cell.length_a   1.000
_cell.length_b   1.000
_cell.length_c   1.000
_cell.angle_alpha   90.00
_cell.angle_beta   90.00
_cell.angle_gamma   90.00
#
_symmetry.space_group_name_H-M   'P 1'
#
loop_
_entity.id
_entity.type
_entity.pdbx_description
1 polymer ?
#
loop_
_entity_poly.entity_id
_entity_poly.type
_entity_poly.pdbx_seq_one_letter_code
_entity_poly.pdbx_strand_id
1 'polypeptide(L)'
;MQGRVLYDVFIYPHLSDGRPGYLVDYDNRVSSASPLLPLLKRHVLRSRVGLRDVSDEWQVWSVWEPMVREGNISITRDWRQGRSGAMEPLYTKDEHQLGGEYPRGTIGTRDLRAPGMGDRLLVHTGEKPSISTACDIAQDGTQYTLHRILHGVPEGHDDIVPQQAFPMDSNMDLMGGLDFRKGCYVGQELTVRTYHTGVVRKRIVPVSLALAPQKNSESTLRPDPSVPLLPIHTSIQAERLASSLPDISTRPTRPRGTGSLLSNVHGVGLALLRLEHVEGVERGELVMNFALMGDRGPDAWVVHPKRPTWWPTVDHAKTD
;
A
#
# COMPACT_ATOMS: atom_id res chain seq x y z
N MET A 1 -2.40 23.03 -5.29
CA MET A 1 -1.78 21.95 -4.48
C MET A 1 -1.04 21.00 -5.41
N GLN A 2 0.01 20.31 -4.95
CA GLN A 2 0.95 19.60 -5.83
C GLN A 2 0.50 18.19 -6.28
N GLY A 3 -0.74 17.77 -5.94
CA GLY A 3 -1.24 16.43 -6.25
C GLY A 3 -0.52 15.29 -5.50
N ARG A 4 0.04 15.61 -4.34
CA ARG A 4 0.75 14.67 -3.46
C ARG A 4 -0.16 14.23 -2.33
N VAL A 5 0.01 13.00 -1.86
CA VAL A 5 -0.78 12.46 -0.75
C VAL A 5 -0.41 13.17 0.55
N LEU A 6 -1.41 13.48 1.37
CA LEU A 6 -1.21 14.00 2.74
C LEU A 6 -1.53 12.93 3.77
N TYR A 7 -2.64 12.21 3.56
CA TYR A 7 -3.14 11.14 4.41
C TYR A 7 -3.78 10.07 3.52
N ASP A 8 -3.51 8.81 3.81
CA ASP A 8 -4.40 7.70 3.51
C ASP A 8 -5.44 7.58 4.63
N VAL A 9 -6.70 7.33 4.27
CA VAL A 9 -7.82 7.34 5.23
C VAL A 9 -8.81 6.22 4.93
N PHE A 10 -9.44 5.71 5.98
CA PHE A 10 -10.68 4.97 5.88
C PHE A 10 -11.86 5.87 6.27
N ILE A 11 -12.97 5.74 5.56
CA ILE A 11 -14.20 6.52 5.80
C ILE A 11 -15.32 5.54 6.10
N TYR A 12 -15.95 5.70 7.27
CA TYR A 12 -17.02 4.83 7.75
C TYR A 12 -18.31 5.64 7.86
N PRO A 13 -19.37 5.29 7.13
CA PRO A 13 -20.69 5.86 7.37
C PRO A 13 -21.15 5.57 8.80
N HIS A 14 -21.61 6.60 9.51
CA HIS A 14 -22.04 6.50 10.90
C HIS A 14 -23.24 7.38 11.18
N LEU A 15 -24.14 6.94 12.07
CA LEU A 15 -25.24 7.75 12.56
C LEU A 15 -24.88 8.32 13.94
N SER A 16 -24.66 9.63 14.00
CA SER A 16 -24.43 10.36 15.26
C SER A 16 -25.73 11.02 15.69
N ASP A 17 -26.32 10.59 16.81
CA ASP A 17 -27.60 11.09 17.33
C ASP A 17 -28.74 11.10 16.27
N GLY A 18 -28.81 10.02 15.48
CA GLY A 18 -29.78 9.87 14.41
C GLY A 18 -29.52 10.73 13.16
N ARG A 19 -28.39 11.45 13.10
CA ARG A 19 -27.97 12.22 11.93
C ARG A 19 -26.88 11.48 11.14
N PRO A 20 -26.98 11.44 9.80
CA PRO A 20 -25.91 10.91 8.95
C PRO A 20 -24.59 11.68 9.15
N GLY A 21 -23.52 10.93 9.36
CA GLY A 21 -22.15 11.41 9.50
C GLY A 21 -21.15 10.38 9.01
N TYR A 22 -19.87 10.70 9.16
CA TYR A 22 -18.78 9.82 8.80
C TYR A 22 -17.72 9.85 9.90
N LEU A 23 -17.16 8.69 10.21
CA LEU A 23 -15.92 8.56 10.96
C LEU A 23 -14.76 8.46 9.97
N VAL A 24 -13.66 9.14 10.26
CA VAL A 24 -12.46 9.16 9.41
C VAL A 24 -11.29 8.65 10.24
N ASP A 25 -10.79 7.48 9.85
CA ASP A 25 -9.60 6.85 10.43
C ASP A 25 -8.39 7.21 9.58
N TYR A 26 -7.30 7.63 10.23
CA TYR A 26 -6.06 8.03 9.59
C TYR A 26 -4.89 7.92 10.58
N ASP A 27 -3.68 7.84 10.05
CA ASP A 27 -2.45 7.87 10.85
C ASP A 27 -2.25 9.26 11.50
N ASN A 28 -2.43 9.34 12.81
CA ASN A 28 -2.33 10.58 13.58
C ASN A 28 -0.91 10.89 14.08
N ARG A 29 0.08 10.03 13.79
CA ARG A 29 1.47 10.25 14.16
C ARG A 29 2.00 11.55 13.55
N VAL A 30 2.92 12.21 14.26
CA VAL A 30 3.52 13.47 13.81
C VAL A 30 4.24 13.24 12.49
N SER A 31 3.90 14.02 11.46
CA SER A 31 4.51 13.94 10.13
C SER A 31 4.74 15.34 9.55
N SER A 32 5.24 15.41 8.32
CA SER A 32 5.45 16.68 7.61
C SER A 32 4.14 17.38 7.24
N ALA A 33 3.00 16.66 7.20
CA ALA A 33 1.70 17.21 6.83
C ALA A 33 1.08 18.05 7.95
N SER A 34 0.29 19.06 7.56
CA SER A 34 -0.54 19.80 8.51
C SER A 34 -1.61 18.86 9.11
N PRO A 35 -1.84 18.90 10.44
CA PRO A 35 -2.84 18.04 11.08
C PRO A 35 -4.21 18.09 10.38
N LEU A 36 -4.83 16.92 10.22
CA LEU A 36 -6.01 16.75 9.37
C LEU A 36 -7.20 17.61 9.83
N LEU A 37 -7.50 17.65 11.13
CA LEU A 37 -8.66 18.40 11.64
C LEU A 37 -8.56 19.92 11.37
N PRO A 38 -7.45 20.61 11.68
CA PRO A 38 -7.22 22.00 11.24
C PRO A 38 -7.28 22.19 9.73
N LEU A 39 -6.76 21.24 8.95
CA LEU A 39 -6.81 21.29 7.48
C LEU A 39 -8.27 21.25 6.98
N LEU A 40 -9.09 20.34 7.49
CA LEU A 40 -10.51 20.22 7.13
C LEU A 40 -11.31 21.45 7.55
N LYS A 41 -11.06 22.00 8.74
CA LYS A 41 -11.71 23.24 9.23
C LYS A 41 -11.59 24.43 8.27
N ARG A 42 -10.47 24.53 7.55
CA ARG A 42 -10.26 25.59 6.52
C ARG A 42 -11.18 25.42 5.30
N HIS A 43 -11.62 24.20 5.01
CA HIS A 43 -12.39 23.87 3.81
C HIS A 43 -13.91 23.76 4.05
N VAL A 44 -14.35 23.67 5.31
CA VAL A 44 -15.79 23.58 5.66
C VAL A 44 -16.39 24.93 6.09
N LEU A 45 -15.70 26.04 5.86
CA LEU A 45 -16.23 27.37 6.17
C LEU A 45 -17.57 27.58 5.47
N ARG A 46 -18.60 27.98 6.25
CA ARG A 46 -20.00 28.17 5.79
C ARG A 46 -20.70 26.89 5.30
N SER A 47 -20.10 25.72 5.47
CA SER A 47 -20.75 24.43 5.20
C SER A 47 -21.57 23.98 6.41
N ARG A 48 -22.67 23.25 6.18
CA ARG A 48 -23.49 22.66 7.26
C ARG A 48 -22.90 21.33 7.75
N VAL A 49 -21.63 21.35 8.14
CA VAL A 49 -20.87 20.17 8.57
C VAL A 49 -20.14 20.48 9.88
N GLY A 50 -20.35 19.64 10.90
CA GLY A 50 -19.59 19.67 12.14
C GLY A 50 -18.35 18.77 12.04
N LEU A 51 -17.22 19.22 12.59
CA LEU A 51 -16.00 18.44 12.69
C LEU A 51 -15.60 18.32 14.16
N ARG A 52 -15.34 17.11 14.62
CA ARG A 52 -15.00 16.80 16.00
C ARG A 52 -13.94 15.71 16.02
N ASP A 53 -12.98 15.84 16.93
CA ASP A 53 -12.06 14.75 17.24
C ASP A 53 -12.77 13.75 18.16
N VAL A 54 -12.70 12.48 17.80
CA VAL A 54 -13.34 11.37 18.51
C VAL A 54 -12.35 10.25 18.79
N SER A 55 -11.04 10.55 18.72
CA SER A 55 -9.96 9.56 18.89
C SER A 55 -9.97 8.90 20.27
N ASP A 56 -10.52 9.56 21.29
CA ASP A 56 -10.66 8.99 22.64
C ASP A 56 -11.93 8.11 22.79
N GLU A 57 -12.88 8.20 21.86
CA GLU A 57 -14.15 7.47 21.90
C GLU A 57 -14.15 6.17 21.09
N TRP A 58 -13.27 6.09 20.08
CA TRP A 58 -13.22 5.01 19.12
C TRP A 58 -11.80 4.47 18.98
N GLN A 59 -11.71 3.16 18.79
CA GLN A 59 -10.47 2.48 18.45
C GLN A 59 -10.67 1.58 17.23
N VAL A 60 -9.61 1.48 16.42
CA VAL A 60 -9.59 0.76 15.16
C VAL A 60 -9.06 -0.66 15.38
N TRP A 61 -9.78 -1.64 14.83
CA TRP A 61 -9.39 -3.04 14.79
C TRP A 61 -9.37 -3.52 13.34
N SER A 62 -8.49 -4.47 13.05
CA SER A 62 -8.43 -5.17 11.76
C SER A 62 -8.56 -6.67 12.02
N VAL A 63 -9.33 -7.36 11.18
CA VAL A 63 -9.59 -8.81 11.31
C VAL A 63 -9.45 -9.43 9.92
N TRP A 64 -8.53 -10.38 9.73
CA TRP A 64 -8.17 -10.89 8.39
C TRP A 64 -8.09 -12.41 8.22
N GLU A 65 -8.51 -13.18 9.23
CA GLU A 65 -8.84 -14.59 9.02
C GLU A 65 -10.22 -14.73 8.39
N PRO A 66 -10.48 -15.80 7.62
CA PRO A 66 -11.75 -15.96 6.96
C PRO A 66 -12.84 -16.12 8.03
N MET A 67 -13.59 -15.05 8.30
CA MET A 67 -14.98 -15.25 8.66
C MET A 67 -15.54 -16.12 7.53
N VAL A 68 -15.96 -17.34 7.87
CA VAL A 68 -16.91 -18.08 7.04
C VAL A 68 -18.22 -17.28 7.10
N ARG A 69 -18.25 -16.15 6.40
CA ARG A 69 -19.51 -15.54 5.98
C ARG A 69 -20.03 -16.49 4.90
N GLU A 70 -21.22 -17.02 5.08
CA GLU A 70 -21.91 -17.72 3.99
C GLU A 70 -21.86 -16.82 2.75
N GLY A 71 -21.18 -17.28 1.70
CA GLY A 71 -20.77 -16.43 0.57
C GLY A 71 -19.36 -15.86 0.75
N ASN A 72 -18.36 -16.72 0.53
CA ASN A 72 -16.96 -16.33 0.41
C ASN A 72 -16.79 -15.51 -0.88
N ILE A 73 -17.17 -14.23 -0.85
CA ILE A 73 -16.95 -13.32 -1.99
C ILE A 73 -15.45 -13.11 -2.08
N SER A 74 -14.79 -13.95 -2.87
CA SER A 74 -13.44 -13.69 -3.35
C SER A 74 -13.45 -12.32 -4.00
N ILE A 75 -12.59 -11.40 -3.57
CA ILE A 75 -12.41 -10.10 -4.21
C ILE A 75 -11.73 -10.37 -5.57
N THR A 76 -12.51 -10.75 -6.57
CA THR A 76 -12.09 -10.89 -7.96
C THR A 76 -12.34 -9.55 -8.64
N ARG A 77 -11.29 -8.74 -8.74
CA ARG A 77 -11.37 -7.44 -9.41
C ARG A 77 -11.21 -7.63 -10.91
N ASP A 78 -12.21 -7.16 -11.64
CA ASP A 78 -11.99 -6.73 -13.02
C ASP A 78 -11.25 -5.38 -13.01
N TRP A 79 -10.50 -5.11 -14.07
CA TRP A 79 -9.66 -3.93 -14.14
C TRP A 79 -9.93 -3.16 -15.42
N ARG A 80 -9.93 -1.83 -15.31
CA ARG A 80 -9.74 -0.95 -16.45
C ARG A 80 -8.34 -0.36 -16.40
N GLN A 81 -7.53 -0.68 -17.39
CA GLN A 81 -6.19 -0.12 -17.54
C GLN A 81 -6.24 1.17 -18.35
N GLY A 82 -5.72 2.25 -17.78
CA GLY A 82 -5.44 3.49 -18.49
C GLY A 82 -4.16 3.39 -19.33
N ARG A 83 -4.04 4.21 -20.37
CA ARG A 83 -2.84 4.25 -21.26
C ARG A 83 -1.53 4.53 -20.51
N SER A 84 -1.63 5.16 -19.35
CA SER A 84 -0.49 5.47 -18.48
C SER A 84 0.00 4.30 -17.63
N GLY A 85 -0.68 3.15 -17.64
CA GLY A 85 -0.43 2.05 -16.69
C GLY A 85 -1.11 2.25 -15.33
N ALA A 86 -1.93 3.30 -15.19
CA ALA A 86 -2.85 3.44 -14.08
C ALA A 86 -3.97 2.39 -14.17
N MET A 87 -4.40 1.87 -13.03
CA MET A 87 -5.40 0.81 -12.94
C MET A 87 -6.63 1.29 -12.17
N GLU A 88 -7.82 1.04 -12.72
CA GLU A 88 -9.09 1.31 -12.07
C GLU A 88 -9.78 -0.04 -11.77
N PRO A 89 -9.87 -0.45 -10.49
CA PRO A 89 -10.61 -1.65 -10.12
C PRO A 89 -12.10 -1.42 -10.35
N LEU A 90 -12.76 -2.40 -10.97
CA LEU A 90 -14.21 -2.40 -11.18
C LEU A 90 -14.83 -3.21 -10.06
N TYR A 91 -15.51 -2.52 -9.15
CA TYR A 91 -16.24 -3.16 -8.05
C TYR A 91 -17.58 -3.71 -8.53
N THR A 92 -17.87 -4.96 -8.19
CA THR A 92 -19.22 -5.50 -8.32
C THR A 92 -20.14 -4.86 -7.28
N LYS A 93 -21.46 -4.89 -7.52
CA LYS A 93 -22.43 -4.38 -6.54
C LYS A 93 -22.32 -5.09 -5.18
N ASP A 94 -21.90 -6.35 -5.18
CA ASP A 94 -21.78 -7.18 -3.97
C ASP A 94 -20.49 -6.90 -3.17
N GLU A 95 -19.45 -6.34 -3.79
CA GLU A 95 -18.23 -5.89 -3.11
C GLU A 95 -18.42 -4.55 -2.40
N HIS A 96 -19.37 -3.72 -2.85
CA HIS A 96 -19.73 -2.44 -2.24
C HIS A 96 -20.87 -2.59 -1.23
N GLN A 97 -20.71 -3.48 -0.24
CA GLN A 97 -21.55 -3.49 0.94
C GLN A 97 -21.01 -2.50 1.99
N LEU A 98 -21.00 -1.21 1.65
CA LEU A 98 -20.85 -0.15 2.65
C LEU A 98 -22.01 -0.28 3.65
N GLY A 99 -21.70 -0.64 4.89
CA GLY A 99 -22.69 -0.79 5.96
C GLY A 99 -23.41 -2.14 6.02
N GLY A 100 -22.84 -3.23 5.48
CA GLY A 100 -23.30 -4.57 5.82
C GLY A 100 -23.35 -4.78 7.34
N GLU A 101 -24.27 -5.60 7.85
CA GLU A 101 -24.51 -5.74 9.29
C GLU A 101 -23.28 -6.29 10.02
N TYR A 102 -22.48 -5.39 10.61
CA TYR A 102 -21.54 -5.74 11.65
C TYR A 102 -22.32 -6.01 12.94
N PRO A 103 -21.76 -6.81 13.87
CA PRO A 103 -22.38 -7.05 15.17
C PRO A 103 -22.80 -5.74 15.85
N ARG A 104 -23.91 -5.77 16.62
CA ARG A 104 -24.49 -4.57 17.24
C ARG A 104 -23.42 -3.75 17.98
N GLY A 105 -23.39 -2.44 17.72
CA GLY A 105 -22.43 -1.52 18.33
C GLY A 105 -21.07 -1.42 17.62
N THR A 106 -20.83 -2.23 16.58
CA THR A 106 -19.62 -2.15 15.75
C THR A 106 -19.93 -1.41 14.45
N ILE A 107 -19.09 -0.46 14.08
CA ILE A 107 -19.08 0.13 12.74
C ILE A 107 -17.95 -0.54 11.98
N GLY A 108 -18.16 -0.92 10.73
CA GLY A 108 -17.10 -1.57 9.98
C GLY A 108 -17.22 -1.43 8.48
N THR A 109 -16.15 -1.79 7.80
CA THR A 109 -16.12 -1.95 6.35
C THR A 109 -15.19 -3.10 5.99
N ARG A 110 -15.48 -3.75 4.86
CA ARG A 110 -14.51 -4.68 4.28
C ARG A 110 -13.29 -3.89 3.82
N ASP A 111 -12.11 -4.43 4.04
CA ASP A 111 -10.88 -3.86 3.54
C ASP A 111 -10.70 -4.25 2.07
N LEU A 112 -11.09 -3.32 1.20
CA LEU A 112 -11.03 -3.48 -0.25
C LEU A 112 -9.68 -3.05 -0.84
N ARG A 113 -8.58 -3.00 -0.07
CA ARG A 113 -7.27 -2.64 -0.63
C ARG A 113 -6.62 -3.80 -1.36
N ALA A 114 -6.68 -5.00 -0.79
CA ALA A 114 -6.24 -6.25 -1.43
C ALA A 114 -7.10 -7.45 -0.97
N PRO A 115 -7.24 -8.50 -1.79
CA PRO A 115 -7.83 -9.76 -1.34
C PRO A 115 -7.11 -10.28 -0.09
N GLY A 116 -7.84 -10.78 0.90
CA GLY A 116 -7.27 -11.28 2.16
C GLY A 116 -6.98 -10.22 3.23
N MET A 117 -7.24 -8.94 2.97
CA MET A 117 -7.10 -7.89 4.00
C MET A 117 -8.18 -7.92 5.08
N GLY A 118 -9.29 -8.64 4.83
CA GLY A 118 -10.34 -8.85 5.81
C GLY A 118 -11.25 -7.65 6.03
N ASP A 119 -11.60 -7.37 7.28
CA ASP A 119 -12.50 -6.30 7.69
C ASP A 119 -11.79 -5.30 8.63
N ARG A 120 -12.16 -4.02 8.51
CA ARG A 120 -11.82 -2.94 9.43
C ARG A 120 -13.02 -2.63 10.31
N LEU A 121 -12.80 -2.61 11.62
CA LEU A 121 -13.84 -2.42 12.64
C LEU A 121 -13.49 -1.22 13.52
N LEU A 122 -14.50 -0.40 13.82
CA LEU A 122 -14.46 0.62 14.85
C LEU A 122 -15.36 0.18 16.00
N VAL A 123 -14.78 0.16 17.20
CA VAL A 123 -15.49 -0.12 18.45
C VAL A 123 -15.17 0.98 19.45
N HIS A 124 -15.98 1.10 20.51
CA HIS A 124 -15.69 2.07 21.54
C HIS A 124 -14.39 1.75 22.28
N THR A 125 -13.69 2.80 22.69
CA THR A 125 -12.44 2.68 23.46
C THR A 125 -12.65 1.82 24.70
N GLY A 126 -11.78 0.84 24.90
CA GLY A 126 -11.86 -0.11 26.02
C GLY A 126 -12.72 -1.35 25.76
N GLU A 127 -13.51 -1.37 24.69
CA GLU A 127 -14.26 -2.56 24.27
C GLU A 127 -13.39 -3.48 23.38
N LYS A 128 -13.92 -4.63 22.98
CA LYS A 128 -13.33 -5.47 21.94
C LYS A 128 -14.42 -5.79 20.92
N PRO A 129 -14.08 -5.96 19.64
CA PRO A 129 -15.01 -6.48 18.65
C PRO A 129 -15.59 -7.81 19.15
N SER A 130 -16.89 -8.03 19.01
CA SER A 130 -17.53 -9.28 19.47
C SER A 130 -16.90 -10.54 18.87
N ILE A 131 -16.34 -10.43 17.65
CA ILE A 131 -15.60 -11.50 16.96
C ILE A 131 -14.28 -11.87 17.65
N SER A 132 -13.77 -11.07 18.58
CA SER A 132 -12.52 -11.36 19.30
C SER A 132 -12.58 -12.64 20.15
N THR A 133 -13.77 -13.19 20.39
CA THR A 133 -13.95 -14.48 21.08
C THR A 133 -13.71 -15.68 20.17
N ALA A 134 -13.77 -15.49 18.85
CA ALA A 134 -13.61 -16.52 17.84
C ALA A 134 -12.28 -16.41 17.06
N CYS A 135 -11.43 -15.44 17.39
CA CYS A 135 -10.18 -15.15 16.70
C CYS A 135 -9.02 -14.98 17.69
N ASP A 136 -7.82 -15.31 17.24
CA ASP A 136 -6.60 -14.95 17.97
C ASP A 136 -6.38 -13.43 17.92
N ILE A 137 -5.95 -12.86 19.05
CA ILE A 137 -5.63 -11.44 19.16
C ILE A 137 -4.13 -11.27 18.96
N ALA A 138 -3.76 -10.40 18.01
CA ALA A 138 -2.37 -10.07 17.78
C ALA A 138 -1.71 -9.49 19.03
N GLN A 139 -0.45 -9.88 19.29
CA GLN A 139 0.30 -9.42 20.45
C GLN A 139 0.67 -7.93 20.34
N ASP A 140 0.98 -7.49 19.12
CA ASP A 140 1.33 -6.11 18.80
C ASP A 140 1.02 -5.77 17.32
N GLY A 141 1.36 -4.55 16.91
CA GLY A 141 1.15 -4.07 15.54
C GLY A 141 2.05 -4.72 14.47
N THR A 142 3.05 -5.51 14.87
CA THR A 142 3.98 -6.16 13.93
C THR A 142 3.26 -7.19 13.07
N GLN A 143 2.34 -7.97 13.65
CA GLN A 143 1.61 -9.00 12.90
C GLN A 143 0.73 -8.38 11.80
N TYR A 144 0.05 -7.28 12.10
CA TYR A 144 -0.73 -6.54 11.13
C TYR A 144 0.16 -5.86 10.06
N THR A 145 1.28 -5.27 10.48
CA THR A 145 2.27 -4.67 9.57
C THR A 145 2.82 -5.73 8.61
N LEU A 146 3.12 -6.91 9.11
CA LEU A 146 3.60 -8.04 8.32
C LEU A 146 2.53 -8.50 7.32
N HIS A 147 1.28 -8.66 7.77
CA HIS A 147 0.16 -9.01 6.90
C HIS A 147 0.03 -8.04 5.72
N ARG A 148 0.08 -6.73 5.98
CA ARG A 148 0.06 -5.69 4.94
C ARG A 148 1.22 -5.78 3.97
N ILE A 149 2.45 -5.94 4.48
CA ILE A 149 3.66 -6.05 3.66
C ILE A 149 3.54 -7.24 2.70
N LEU A 150 3.11 -8.40 3.20
CA LEU A 150 2.94 -9.61 2.39
C LEU A 150 1.86 -9.44 1.30
N HIS A 151 0.84 -8.62 1.54
CA HIS A 151 -0.19 -8.28 0.55
C HIS A 151 0.19 -7.10 -0.37
N GLY A 152 1.32 -6.42 -0.13
CA GLY A 152 1.70 -5.24 -0.89
C GLY A 152 0.82 -4.01 -0.66
N VAL A 153 0.30 -3.87 0.57
CA VAL A 153 -0.62 -2.79 0.96
C VAL A 153 0.13 -1.73 1.78
N PRO A 154 0.50 -0.58 1.16
CA PRO A 154 1.07 0.54 1.90
C PRO A 154 0.03 1.19 2.81
N GLU A 155 0.44 1.62 4.00
CA GLU A 155 -0.42 2.32 4.97
C GLU A 155 0.39 3.26 5.85
N GLY A 156 -0.17 4.44 6.13
CA GLY A 156 0.42 5.42 7.03
C GLY A 156 1.63 6.15 6.45
N HIS A 157 2.20 7.04 7.27
CA HIS A 157 3.17 8.03 6.77
C HIS A 157 4.56 7.47 6.44
N ASP A 158 4.92 6.27 6.91
CA ASP A 158 6.18 5.60 6.59
C ASP A 158 6.16 5.07 5.15
N ASP A 159 5.04 4.42 4.76
CA ASP A 159 4.82 3.89 3.42
C ASP A 159 4.41 4.99 2.43
N ILE A 160 3.52 5.89 2.85
CA ILE A 160 2.91 6.92 2.02
C ILE A 160 3.37 8.29 2.53
N VAL A 161 4.65 8.59 2.28
CA VAL A 161 5.33 9.79 2.80
C VAL A 161 4.57 11.08 2.46
N PRO A 162 4.04 11.81 3.45
CA PRO A 162 3.21 12.97 3.19
C PRO A 162 3.94 14.05 2.39
N GLN A 163 3.21 14.70 1.49
CA GLN A 163 3.70 15.72 0.54
C GLN A 163 4.72 15.22 -0.50
N GLN A 164 5.20 13.98 -0.41
CA GLN A 164 6.15 13.40 -1.37
C GLN A 164 5.51 12.29 -2.21
N ALA A 165 4.74 11.42 -1.57
CA ALA A 165 4.07 10.29 -2.18
C ALA A 165 3.10 10.74 -3.29
N PHE A 166 3.19 10.07 -4.43
CA PHE A 166 2.24 10.22 -5.53
C PHE A 166 1.18 9.11 -5.43
N PRO A 167 -0.12 9.38 -5.62
CA PRO A 167 -1.17 8.38 -5.42
C PRO A 167 -0.96 7.07 -6.21
N MET A 168 -0.62 7.15 -7.51
CA MET A 168 -0.39 5.95 -8.34
C MET A 168 0.93 5.25 -8.01
N ASP A 169 1.97 6.00 -7.63
CA ASP A 169 3.21 5.39 -7.14
C ASP A 169 2.97 4.63 -5.83
N SER A 170 1.96 5.04 -5.05
CA SER A 170 1.54 4.43 -3.79
C SER A 170 0.43 3.39 -3.95
N ASN A 171 0.15 2.96 -5.18
CA ASN A 171 -0.89 1.98 -5.52
C ASN A 171 -2.32 2.36 -5.12
N MET A 172 -2.62 3.64 -4.88
CA MET A 172 -3.98 4.07 -4.56
C MET A 172 -4.95 3.84 -5.73
N ASP A 173 -4.47 3.81 -6.97
CA ASP A 173 -5.26 3.40 -8.12
C ASP A 173 -5.62 1.91 -8.05
N LEU A 174 -4.64 1.04 -7.82
CA LEU A 174 -4.83 -0.42 -7.67
C LEU A 174 -5.74 -0.81 -6.49
N MET A 175 -5.66 -0.05 -5.41
CA MET A 175 -6.47 -0.26 -4.19
C MET A 175 -7.84 0.43 -4.25
N GLY A 176 -8.17 1.11 -5.37
CA GLY A 176 -9.43 1.83 -5.58
C GLY A 176 -9.65 3.06 -4.71
N GLY A 177 -8.56 3.66 -4.22
CA GLY A 177 -8.57 4.97 -3.58
C GLY A 177 -8.66 6.16 -4.55
N LEU A 178 -8.70 5.92 -5.87
CA LEU A 178 -8.87 6.94 -6.90
C LEU A 178 -10.08 6.61 -7.78
N ASP A 179 -10.95 7.61 -7.97
CA ASP A 179 -12.03 7.57 -8.95
C ASP A 179 -11.80 8.67 -9.99
N PHE A 180 -11.59 8.27 -11.25
CA PHE A 180 -11.30 9.15 -12.38
C PHE A 180 -12.56 9.76 -13.02
N ARG A 181 -13.74 9.38 -12.55
CA ARG A 181 -15.06 9.81 -13.06
C ARG A 181 -15.82 10.69 -12.07
N LYS A 182 -15.32 10.81 -10.82
CA LYS A 182 -15.91 11.69 -9.80
C LYS A 182 -15.71 13.18 -10.13
N GLY A 183 -16.49 14.01 -9.45
CA GLY A 183 -16.36 15.47 -9.53
C GLY A 183 -15.06 16.03 -8.93
N CYS A 184 -14.86 17.33 -9.09
CA CYS A 184 -13.60 18.00 -8.75
C CYS A 184 -13.16 17.77 -7.30
N TYR A 185 -11.87 17.43 -7.10
CA TYR A 185 -11.24 17.37 -5.79
C TYR A 185 -9.86 18.02 -5.80
N VAL A 186 -9.37 18.32 -4.60
CA VAL A 186 -8.10 19.00 -4.37
C VAL A 186 -6.93 18.17 -4.89
N GLY A 187 -6.09 18.75 -5.76
CA GLY A 187 -4.88 18.09 -6.27
C GLY A 187 -5.14 17.07 -7.38
N GLN A 188 -6.36 17.05 -7.94
CA GLN A 188 -6.72 16.15 -9.02
C GLN A 188 -5.93 16.39 -10.32
N GLU A 189 -5.45 17.60 -10.57
CA GLU A 189 -4.90 17.99 -11.88
C GLU A 189 -3.71 17.11 -12.27
N LEU A 190 -2.78 16.86 -11.34
CA LEU A 190 -1.63 15.99 -11.59
C LEU A 190 -2.05 14.52 -11.74
N THR A 191 -3.02 14.08 -10.93
CA THR A 191 -3.54 12.71 -10.96
C THR A 191 -4.21 12.40 -12.29
N VAL A 192 -5.15 13.25 -12.72
CA VAL A 192 -5.88 13.12 -13.99
C VAL A 192 -4.93 13.28 -15.19
N ARG A 193 -4.01 14.26 -15.15
CA ARG A 193 -3.00 14.41 -16.21
C ARG A 193 -2.18 13.14 -16.37
N THR A 194 -1.70 12.57 -15.27
CA THR A 194 -0.90 11.35 -15.28
C THR A 194 -1.71 10.17 -15.80
N TYR A 195 -2.98 10.06 -15.39
CA TYR A 195 -3.90 9.03 -15.87
C TYR A 195 -4.05 9.04 -17.41
N HIS A 196 -4.27 10.22 -18.01
CA HIS A 196 -4.54 10.32 -19.44
C HIS A 196 -3.30 10.40 -20.35
N THR A 197 -2.25 11.09 -19.91
CA THR A 197 -1.10 11.43 -20.77
C THR A 197 0.27 11.10 -20.15
N GLY A 198 0.30 10.68 -18.89
CA GLY A 198 1.52 10.30 -18.19
C GLY A 198 1.87 8.83 -18.34
N VAL A 199 2.85 8.39 -17.55
CA VAL A 199 3.25 6.98 -17.40
C VAL A 199 3.56 6.73 -15.93
N VAL A 200 2.94 5.71 -15.33
CA VAL A 200 3.26 5.22 -14.00
C VAL A 200 4.55 4.40 -14.10
N ARG A 201 5.65 4.98 -13.62
CA ARG A 201 7.00 4.38 -13.74
C ARG A 201 7.46 3.68 -12.47
N LYS A 202 6.87 4.04 -11.33
CA LYS A 202 7.23 3.51 -10.02
C LYS A 202 5.98 3.01 -9.33
N ARG A 203 6.14 2.00 -8.49
CA ARG A 203 5.11 1.53 -7.56
C ARG A 203 5.77 1.11 -6.26
N ILE A 204 5.02 1.14 -5.17
CA ILE A 204 5.38 0.45 -3.94
C ILE A 204 5.22 -1.05 -4.19
N VAL A 205 6.28 -1.82 -3.94
CA VAL A 205 6.32 -3.28 -4.18
C VAL A 205 6.83 -3.97 -2.92
N PRO A 206 6.25 -5.12 -2.53
CA PRO A 206 6.86 -6.02 -1.56
C PRO A 206 8.28 -6.41 -1.95
N VAL A 207 9.17 -6.46 -0.96
CA VAL A 207 10.55 -6.91 -1.13
C VAL A 207 10.92 -7.89 -0.02
N SER A 208 11.74 -8.89 -0.33
CA SER A 208 12.52 -9.61 0.68
C SER A 208 13.94 -9.06 0.73
N LEU A 209 14.48 -9.02 1.94
CA LEU A 209 15.76 -8.42 2.29
C LEU A 209 16.66 -9.53 2.83
N ALA A 210 17.77 -9.79 2.14
CA ALA A 210 18.67 -10.88 2.50
C ALA A 210 20.14 -10.46 2.39
N LEU A 211 21.00 -11.04 3.23
CA LEU A 211 22.45 -10.92 3.06
C LEU A 211 22.92 -11.85 1.94
N ALA A 212 23.87 -11.38 1.13
CA ALA A 212 24.60 -12.21 0.19
C ALA A 212 25.44 -13.30 0.93
N PRO A 213 25.88 -14.38 0.27
CA PRO A 213 25.46 -14.87 -1.03
C PRO A 213 24.33 -15.89 -0.84
N GLN A 214 23.06 -15.49 -0.97
CA GLN A 214 22.01 -16.49 -1.11
C GLN A 214 22.17 -17.18 -2.47
N LYS A 215 22.77 -18.38 -2.45
CA LYS A 215 23.21 -19.13 -3.63
C LYS A 215 22.09 -19.68 -4.50
N ASN A 216 20.84 -19.61 -4.07
CA ASN A 216 19.64 -19.95 -4.82
C ASN A 216 18.48 -19.59 -3.91
N SER A 217 17.75 -18.53 -4.21
CA SER A 217 16.43 -18.34 -3.62
C SER A 217 15.53 -17.72 -4.67
N GLU A 218 14.52 -18.49 -5.06
CA GLU A 218 13.31 -17.90 -5.61
C GLU A 218 12.90 -16.73 -4.71
N SER A 219 12.43 -15.64 -5.32
CA SER A 219 11.88 -14.48 -4.60
C SER A 219 10.64 -14.92 -3.81
N THR A 220 10.86 -15.44 -2.61
CA THR A 220 9.80 -15.80 -1.67
C THR A 220 9.78 -14.74 -0.59
N LEU A 221 8.69 -13.97 -0.53
CA LEU A 221 8.35 -13.09 0.60
C LEU A 221 8.10 -13.95 1.84
N ARG A 222 9.19 -14.42 2.45
CA ARG A 222 9.16 -15.26 3.66
C ARG A 222 9.73 -14.43 4.80
N PRO A 223 8.91 -14.13 5.83
CA PRO A 223 9.37 -13.40 6.99
C PRO A 223 10.39 -14.23 7.78
N ASP A 224 11.46 -13.59 8.21
CA ASP A 224 12.49 -14.14 9.08
C ASP A 224 12.66 -13.22 10.30
N PRO A 225 12.15 -13.61 11.48
CA PRO A 225 12.27 -12.82 12.71
C PRO A 225 13.71 -12.57 13.15
N SER A 226 14.70 -13.30 12.65
CA SER A 226 16.12 -13.07 12.96
C SER A 226 16.71 -11.86 12.22
N VAL A 227 16.06 -11.40 11.15
CA VAL A 227 16.49 -10.24 10.38
C VAL A 227 16.08 -8.95 11.08
N PRO A 228 17.03 -8.06 11.44
CA PRO A 228 16.73 -6.83 12.14
C PRO A 228 15.98 -5.83 11.24
N LEU A 229 15.34 -4.84 11.88
CA LEU A 229 14.80 -3.68 11.19
C LEU A 229 15.92 -2.88 10.51
N LEU A 230 15.77 -2.64 9.22
CA LEU A 230 16.68 -1.79 8.45
C LEU A 230 16.16 -0.34 8.40
N PRO A 231 17.04 0.66 8.28
CA PRO A 231 16.63 2.06 8.16
C PRO A 231 15.72 2.28 6.95
N ILE A 232 14.56 2.87 7.19
CA ILE A 232 13.65 3.30 6.12
C ILE A 232 14.27 4.45 5.32
N HIS A 233 13.76 4.67 4.11
CA HIS A 233 14.28 5.60 3.12
C HIS A 233 15.72 5.32 2.65
N THR A 234 16.25 4.12 2.92
CA THR A 234 17.51 3.66 2.36
C THR A 234 17.39 3.47 0.85
N SER A 235 18.34 4.04 0.12
CA SER A 235 18.37 4.03 -1.35
C SER A 235 18.65 2.64 -1.89
N ILE A 236 17.82 2.20 -2.85
CA ILE A 236 17.94 0.91 -3.54
C ILE A 236 18.40 1.17 -4.97
N GLN A 237 19.44 0.46 -5.40
CA GLN A 237 20.05 0.60 -6.72
C GLN A 237 19.96 -0.72 -7.48
N ALA A 238 19.61 -0.63 -8.77
CA ALA A 238 19.66 -1.76 -9.68
C ALA A 238 21.03 -1.81 -10.38
N GLU A 239 21.55 -3.01 -10.62
CA GLU A 239 22.80 -3.26 -11.34
C GLU A 239 22.59 -4.42 -12.33
N ARG A 240 23.18 -4.32 -13.53
CA ARG A 240 23.10 -5.41 -14.52
C ARG A 240 23.99 -6.58 -14.11
N LEU A 241 23.45 -7.78 -14.22
CA LEU A 241 24.21 -9.02 -14.04
C LEU A 241 25.15 -9.26 -15.23
N ALA A 242 26.38 -9.70 -14.97
CA ALA A 242 27.37 -9.92 -16.04
C ALA A 242 26.93 -10.99 -17.07
N SER A 243 26.13 -11.96 -16.63
CA SER A 243 25.55 -13.02 -17.48
C SER A 243 24.48 -12.52 -18.46
N SER A 244 23.97 -11.30 -18.30
CA SER A 244 22.92 -10.72 -19.17
C SER A 244 23.46 -9.68 -20.18
N LEU A 245 24.79 -9.48 -20.25
CA LEU A 245 25.41 -8.53 -21.16
C LEU A 245 25.71 -9.17 -22.54
N PRO A 246 25.36 -8.52 -23.65
CA PRO A 246 25.90 -8.88 -24.95
C PRO A 246 27.37 -8.44 -25.01
N ASP A 247 28.27 -9.43 -25.00
CA ASP A 247 29.72 -9.34 -25.23
C ASP A 247 30.60 -8.84 -24.06
N ILE A 248 31.75 -9.48 -23.89
CA ILE A 248 32.63 -9.49 -22.69
C ILE A 248 33.33 -8.13 -22.43
N SER A 249 33.18 -7.14 -23.33
CA SER A 249 33.94 -5.88 -23.28
C SER A 249 33.22 -4.70 -22.62
N THR A 250 31.93 -4.80 -22.29
CA THR A 250 31.19 -3.67 -21.69
C THR A 250 31.01 -3.85 -20.18
N ARG A 251 31.48 -2.89 -19.37
CA ARG A 251 31.16 -2.87 -17.93
C ARG A 251 29.63 -2.79 -17.77
N PRO A 252 29.03 -3.52 -16.81
CA PRO A 252 27.60 -3.43 -16.55
C PRO A 252 27.23 -1.96 -16.27
N THR A 253 26.46 -1.36 -17.17
CA THR A 253 26.00 0.01 -17.01
C THR A 253 24.87 0.03 -15.99
N ARG A 254 24.97 0.91 -15.00
CA ARG A 254 23.92 1.08 -13.99
C ARG A 254 22.66 1.67 -14.64
N PRO A 255 21.49 1.00 -14.54
CA PRO A 255 20.21 1.59 -14.90
C PRO A 255 19.97 2.93 -14.18
N ARG A 256 19.34 3.90 -14.85
CA ARG A 256 19.14 5.24 -14.27
C ARG A 256 18.06 5.21 -13.19
N GLY A 257 18.32 5.96 -12.12
CA GLY A 257 17.36 6.20 -11.05
C GLY A 257 17.46 5.17 -9.92
N THR A 258 16.89 5.53 -8.77
CA THR A 258 16.95 4.74 -7.55
C THR A 258 15.55 4.47 -7.03
N GLY A 259 15.41 3.36 -6.31
CA GLY A 259 14.29 3.07 -5.44
C GLY A 259 14.59 3.48 -4.00
N SER A 260 13.62 3.26 -3.11
CA SER A 260 13.74 3.57 -1.68
C SER A 260 12.97 2.55 -0.85
N LEU A 261 13.58 2.05 0.23
CA LEU A 261 12.88 1.26 1.24
C LEU A 261 11.91 2.17 2.01
N LEU A 262 10.70 1.70 2.34
CA LEU A 262 9.69 2.51 3.01
C LEU A 262 9.34 1.96 4.39
N SER A 263 9.08 0.66 4.48
CA SER A 263 8.89 -0.06 5.73
C SER A 263 9.49 -1.44 5.59
N ASN A 264 9.85 -2.05 6.71
CA ASN A 264 10.29 -3.43 6.76
C ASN A 264 10.09 -4.02 8.15
N VAL A 265 9.92 -5.33 8.22
CA VAL A 265 9.96 -6.12 9.43
C VAL A 265 10.26 -7.57 9.07
N HIS A 266 11.03 -8.26 9.91
CA HIS A 266 11.37 -9.68 9.72
C HIS A 266 11.89 -9.99 8.31
N GLY A 267 12.81 -9.18 7.77
CA GLY A 267 13.42 -9.42 6.46
C GLY A 267 12.50 -9.26 5.25
N VAL A 268 11.28 -8.74 5.42
CA VAL A 268 10.39 -8.33 4.33
C VAL A 268 10.01 -6.86 4.48
N GLY A 269 9.63 -6.20 3.40
CA GLY A 269 9.24 -4.80 3.45
C GLY A 269 8.50 -4.31 2.23
N LEU A 270 8.18 -3.02 2.23
CA LEU A 270 7.67 -2.31 1.08
C LEU A 270 8.72 -1.32 0.58
N ALA A 271 8.92 -1.28 -0.73
CA ALA A 271 9.87 -0.37 -1.36
C ALA A 271 9.24 0.34 -2.56
N LEU A 272 9.50 1.64 -2.71
CA LEU A 272 9.17 2.38 -3.92
C LEU A 272 10.21 2.05 -4.99
N LEU A 273 9.83 1.25 -5.98
CA LEU A 273 10.73 0.77 -7.03
C LEU A 273 10.23 1.19 -8.41
N ARG A 274 11.17 1.32 -9.36
CA ARG A 274 10.84 1.49 -10.77
C ARG A 274 10.38 0.15 -11.33
N LEU A 275 9.26 0.15 -12.05
CA LEU A 275 8.70 -1.06 -12.65
C LEU A 275 9.66 -1.71 -13.64
N GLU A 276 10.41 -0.92 -14.40
CA GLU A 276 11.45 -1.40 -15.33
C GLU A 276 12.60 -2.13 -14.60
N HIS A 277 12.92 -1.74 -13.36
CA HIS A 277 13.92 -2.43 -12.56
C HIS A 277 13.38 -3.73 -11.98
N VAL A 278 12.12 -3.71 -11.51
CA VAL A 278 11.44 -4.91 -11.00
C VAL A 278 11.36 -5.97 -12.09
N GLU A 279 10.93 -5.59 -13.30
CA GLU A 279 10.89 -6.48 -14.47
C GLU A 279 12.29 -7.02 -14.82
N GLY A 280 13.32 -6.18 -14.78
CA GLY A 280 14.68 -6.64 -15.02
C GLY A 280 15.18 -7.67 -13.98
N VAL A 281 14.75 -7.56 -12.71
CA VAL A 281 15.04 -8.61 -11.71
C VAL A 281 14.22 -9.87 -11.97
N GLU A 282 12.94 -9.73 -12.32
CA GLU A 282 12.04 -10.86 -12.67
C GLU A 282 12.59 -11.68 -13.87
N ARG A 283 13.22 -11.01 -14.84
CA ARG A 283 13.88 -11.66 -16.00
C ARG A 283 15.29 -12.16 -15.71
N GLY A 284 15.82 -11.97 -14.50
CA GLY A 284 17.19 -12.35 -14.14
C GLY A 284 18.27 -11.51 -14.83
N GLU A 285 17.95 -10.29 -15.27
CA GLU A 285 18.88 -9.37 -15.92
C GLU A 285 19.54 -8.39 -14.94
N LEU A 286 18.82 -8.06 -13.86
CA LEU A 286 19.23 -7.09 -12.85
C LEU A 286 19.29 -7.73 -11.46
N VAL A 287 20.11 -7.16 -10.60
CA VAL A 287 20.08 -7.34 -9.14
C VAL A 287 19.83 -6.00 -8.47
N MET A 288 19.14 -5.98 -7.33
CA MET A 288 18.98 -4.77 -6.52
C MET A 288 19.69 -4.90 -5.19
N ASN A 289 20.39 -3.85 -4.79
CA ASN A 289 21.12 -3.79 -3.53
C ASN A 289 20.93 -2.41 -2.87
N PHE A 290 21.17 -2.31 -1.57
CA PHE A 290 21.24 -1.00 -0.92
C PHE A 290 22.51 -0.26 -1.33
N ALA A 291 22.38 1.04 -1.59
CA ALA A 291 23.49 1.87 -2.06
C ALA A 291 24.62 2.06 -1.03
N LEU A 292 24.28 1.99 0.26
CA LEU A 292 25.15 2.41 1.38
C LEU A 292 25.18 1.39 2.53
N MET A 293 24.53 0.23 2.41
CA MET A 293 24.53 -0.83 3.44
C MET A 293 25.26 -2.07 2.92
N GLY A 294 26.53 -2.20 3.34
CA GLY A 294 27.42 -3.30 2.96
C GLY A 294 28.19 -2.98 1.67
N ASP A 295 29.51 -2.81 1.78
CA ASP A 295 30.39 -2.66 0.62
C ASP A 295 30.49 -3.98 -0.14
N ARG A 296 29.70 -4.13 -1.22
CA ARG A 296 29.86 -5.09 -2.34
C ARG A 296 30.62 -6.39 -2.02
N GLY A 297 30.22 -7.06 -0.94
CA GLY A 297 30.90 -8.21 -0.35
C GLY A 297 29.91 -9.23 0.20
N PRO A 298 30.36 -10.22 0.97
CA PRO A 298 29.47 -11.21 1.59
C PRO A 298 28.44 -10.58 2.53
N ASP A 299 28.68 -9.37 3.03
CA ASP A 299 27.74 -8.65 3.91
C ASP A 299 26.83 -7.67 3.16
N ALA A 300 26.78 -7.74 1.82
CA ALA A 300 25.91 -6.89 1.02
C ALA A 300 24.46 -7.36 1.10
N TRP A 301 23.55 -6.42 1.32
CA TRP A 301 22.12 -6.68 1.29
C TRP A 301 21.59 -6.70 -0.14
N VAL A 302 20.93 -7.79 -0.48
CA VAL A 302 20.19 -7.98 -1.71
C VAL A 302 18.70 -7.75 -1.45
N VAL A 303 18.06 -7.05 -2.38
CA VAL A 303 16.64 -6.72 -2.36
C VAL A 303 15.96 -7.48 -3.49
N HIS A 304 15.04 -8.39 -3.16
CA HIS A 304 14.27 -9.14 -4.15
C HIS A 304 12.83 -8.64 -4.17
N PRO A 305 12.41 -7.92 -5.21
CA PRO A 305 11.01 -7.51 -5.35
C PRO A 305 10.12 -8.71 -5.68
N LYS A 306 8.86 -8.61 -5.27
CA LYS A 306 7.79 -9.54 -5.67
C LYS A 306 6.49 -8.79 -5.86
N ARG A 307 5.93 -8.83 -7.07
CA ARG A 307 4.59 -8.28 -7.32
C ARG A 307 3.55 -9.11 -6.56
N PRO A 308 2.58 -8.46 -5.90
CA PRO A 308 1.42 -9.16 -5.34
C PRO A 308 0.67 -9.92 -6.43
N THR A 309 0.19 -11.12 -6.11
CA THR A 309 -0.51 -12.00 -7.06
C THR A 309 -1.87 -11.46 -7.50
N TRP A 310 -2.46 -10.55 -6.73
CA TRP A 310 -3.73 -9.89 -7.05
C TRP A 310 -3.57 -8.69 -7.99
N TRP A 311 -2.34 -8.26 -8.29
CA TRP A 311 -2.14 -7.20 -9.27
C TRP A 311 -2.57 -7.69 -10.66
N PRO A 312 -3.14 -6.82 -11.50
CA PRO A 312 -3.50 -7.18 -12.86
C PRO A 312 -2.25 -7.63 -13.63
N THR A 313 -2.36 -8.77 -14.30
CA THR A 313 -1.35 -9.22 -15.27
C THR A 313 -1.44 -8.32 -16.50
N VAL A 314 -0.36 -7.61 -16.80
CA VAL A 314 -0.29 -6.80 -18.02
C VAL A 314 -0.03 -7.74 -19.19
N ASP A 315 -1.08 -8.12 -19.92
CA ASP A 315 -0.93 -8.83 -21.20
C ASP A 315 -0.34 -7.86 -22.23
N HIS A 316 0.97 -7.94 -22.44
CA HIS A 316 1.67 -7.17 -23.48
C HIS A 316 1.23 -7.52 -24.91
N ALA A 317 0.37 -8.53 -25.10
CA ALA A 317 -0.11 -9.00 -26.40
C ALA A 317 -1.32 -8.22 -26.98
N LYS A 318 -1.85 -7.20 -26.28
CA LYS A 318 -3.05 -6.45 -26.72
C LYS A 318 -2.80 -4.96 -27.01
N THR A 319 -1.54 -4.54 -27.07
CA THR A 319 -1.17 -3.19 -27.50
C THR A 319 -0.45 -3.26 -28.84
N ASP A 320 -1.22 -3.53 -29.89
CA ASP A 320 -0.91 -3.19 -31.29
C ASP A 320 -2.10 -2.44 -31.89
#